data_AF-A0A945RBR3-F1
#
_entry.id   AF-A0A945RBR3-F1
#
_cell.length_a   1.000
_cell.length_b   1.000
_cell.length_c   1.000
_cell.angle_alpha   90.00
_cell.angle_beta   90.00
_cell.angle_gamma   90.00
#
_symmetry.space_group_name_H-M   'P 1'
#
loop_
_entity.id
_entity.type
_entity.pdbx_description
1 polymer ?
#
loop_
_entity_poly.entity_id
_entity_poly.type
_entity_poly.pdbx_seq_one_letter_code
_entity_poly.pdbx_strand_id
1 'polypeptide(L)'
;MRSVVIFATAMMLAACASDSSTPRPRLPTDAEVEQYNAQVPRDQQIVCRMETKLGSRFPRRACYRVGYLEELNDQGQDVVDLMQIDGLLDSQLHYQ
;
A
#
# COMPACT_ATOMS: atom_id res chain seq x y z
N MET A 1 -24.59 -47.09 -2.52
CA MET A 1 -23.16 -46.79 -2.20
C MET A 1 -22.49 -45.96 -3.29
N ARG A 2 -22.50 -46.35 -4.57
CA ARG A 2 -21.91 -45.56 -5.69
C ARG A 2 -22.49 -44.14 -5.83
N SER A 3 -23.81 -43.97 -5.66
CA SER A 3 -24.46 -42.66 -5.81
C SER A 3 -24.09 -41.67 -4.71
N VAL A 4 -23.83 -42.14 -3.49
CA VAL A 4 -23.47 -41.29 -2.33
C VAL A 4 -22.06 -40.70 -2.50
N VAL A 5 -21.14 -41.49 -3.08
CA VAL A 5 -19.77 -41.05 -3.35
C VAL A 5 -19.73 -39.94 -4.41
N ILE A 6 -20.62 -39.99 -5.41
CA ILE A 6 -20.70 -38.98 -6.49
C ILE A 6 -21.24 -37.65 -5.97
N PHE A 7 -22.21 -37.66 -5.06
CA PHE A 7 -22.72 -36.42 -4.47
C PHE A 7 -21.69 -35.75 -3.56
N ALA A 8 -20.89 -36.52 -2.82
CA ALA A 8 -19.86 -35.99 -1.93
C ALA A 8 -18.70 -35.32 -2.69
N THR A 9 -18.30 -35.87 -3.84
CA THR A 9 -17.22 -35.28 -4.65
C THR A 9 -17.66 -33.99 -5.37
N ALA A 10 -18.92 -33.88 -5.78
CA ALA A 10 -19.45 -32.68 -6.41
C ALA A 10 -19.50 -31.46 -5.46
N MET A 11 -19.77 -31.66 -4.17
CA MET A 11 -19.78 -30.58 -3.17
C MET A 11 -18.38 -30.00 -2.90
N MET A 12 -17.32 -30.81 -2.96
CA MET A 12 -15.94 -30.34 -2.73
C MET A 12 -15.41 -29.47 -3.87
N LEU A 13 -15.90 -29.65 -5.10
CA LEU A 13 -15.47 -28.87 -6.28
C LEU A 13 -16.05 -27.44 -6.32
N ALA A 14 -17.17 -27.19 -5.64
CA ALA A 14 -17.81 -25.86 -5.61
C ALA A 14 -17.09 -24.85 -4.68
N ALA A 15 -16.25 -25.32 -3.74
CA ALA A 15 -15.53 -24.46 -2.80
C ALA A 15 -14.23 -23.85 -3.36
N CYS A 16 -13.76 -24.33 -4.52
CA CYS A 16 -12.53 -23.82 -5.17
C CYS A 16 -12.78 -22.69 -6.19
N ALA A 17 -14.03 -22.26 -6.38
CA ALA A 17 -14.34 -21.09 -7.19
C ALA A 17 -14.11 -19.82 -6.35
N SER A 18 -12.85 -19.58 -5.99
CA SER A 18 -12.40 -18.31 -5.40
C SER A 18 -12.67 -17.22 -6.42
N ASP A 19 -13.65 -16.38 -6.13
CA ASP A 19 -14.12 -15.32 -7.00
C ASP A 19 -13.02 -14.25 -7.18
N SER A 20 -12.17 -14.46 -8.19
CA SER A 20 -11.10 -13.54 -8.59
C SER A 20 -11.64 -12.30 -9.31
N SER A 21 -12.96 -12.18 -9.45
CA SER A 21 -13.62 -11.07 -10.15
C SER A 21 -13.81 -9.82 -9.29
N THR A 22 -13.47 -9.84 -7.99
CA THR A 22 -13.57 -8.64 -7.15
C THR A 22 -12.58 -7.58 -7.64
N PRO A 23 -13.07 -6.42 -8.15
CA PRO A 23 -12.18 -5.34 -8.56
C PRO A 23 -11.35 -4.91 -7.36
N ARG A 24 -10.02 -5.03 -7.46
CA ARG A 24 -9.14 -4.51 -6.42
C ARG A 24 -9.42 -3.02 -6.27
N PRO A 25 -9.58 -2.50 -5.04
CA PRO A 25 -9.74 -1.07 -4.83
C PRO A 25 -8.59 -0.33 -5.50
N ARG A 26 -8.91 0.53 -6.48
CA ARG A 26 -7.91 1.40 -7.09
C ARG A 26 -7.58 2.54 -6.14
N LEU A 27 -6.35 3.03 -6.20
CA LEU A 27 -5.98 4.25 -5.52
C LEU A 27 -6.69 5.45 -6.17
N PRO A 28 -6.99 6.50 -5.39
CA PRO A 28 -7.56 7.73 -5.94
C PRO A 28 -6.52 8.44 -6.82
N THR A 29 -7.02 9.05 -7.89
CA THR A 29 -6.25 9.93 -8.77
C THR A 29 -5.96 11.27 -8.10
N ASP A 30 -5.03 12.04 -8.65
CA ASP A 30 -4.71 13.38 -8.12
C ASP A 30 -5.92 14.32 -8.15
N ALA A 31 -6.70 14.29 -9.23
CA ALA A 31 -7.91 15.10 -9.36
C ALA A 31 -8.99 14.72 -8.32
N GLU A 32 -9.17 13.42 -8.07
CA GLU A 32 -10.12 12.94 -7.05
C GLU A 32 -9.67 13.35 -5.64
N VAL A 33 -8.36 13.32 -5.36
CA VAL A 33 -7.79 13.77 -4.08
C VAL A 33 -7.99 15.27 -3.89
N GLU A 34 -7.72 16.08 -4.91
CA GLU A 34 -7.91 17.53 -4.86
C GLU A 34 -9.38 17.88 -4.60
N GLN A 35 -10.29 17.25 -5.35
CA GLN A 35 -11.74 17.46 -5.18
C GLN A 35 -12.20 17.06 -3.77
N TYR A 36 -11.72 15.93 -3.25
CA TYR A 36 -12.07 15.48 -1.91
C TYR A 36 -11.52 16.43 -0.84
N ASN A 37 -10.25 16.80 -0.94
CA ASN A 37 -9.57 17.65 0.04
C ASN A 37 -10.18 19.06 0.14
N ALA A 38 -10.76 19.57 -0.94
CA ALA A 38 -11.47 20.84 -0.95
C ALA A 38 -12.74 20.86 -0.08
N GLN A 39 -13.28 19.69 0.27
CA GLN A 39 -14.58 19.55 0.96
C GLN A 39 -14.47 19.06 2.40
N VAL A 40 -13.27 18.67 2.85
CA VAL A 40 -13.08 18.00 4.15
C VAL A 40 -12.12 18.78 5.06
N PRO A 41 -12.29 18.66 6.39
CA PRO A 41 -11.33 19.22 7.34
C PRO A 41 -9.96 18.54 7.22
N ARG A 42 -8.93 19.22 7.73
CA ARG A 42 -7.51 18.84 7.55
C ARG A 42 -7.22 17.39 7.95
N ASP A 43 -7.71 16.93 9.08
CA ASP A 43 -7.50 15.57 9.61
C ASP A 43 -7.98 14.47 8.64
N GLN A 44 -8.98 14.79 7.83
CA GLN A 44 -9.56 13.86 6.85
C GLN A 44 -8.93 13.98 5.47
N GLN A 45 -8.18 15.06 5.18
CA GLN A 45 -7.53 15.24 3.90
C GLN A 45 -6.61 14.06 3.57
N ILE A 46 -6.52 13.74 2.29
CA ILE A 46 -5.69 12.67 1.75
C ILE A 46 -4.42 13.26 1.16
N VAL A 47 -3.28 12.66 1.48
CA VAL A 47 -1.98 12.93 0.85
C VAL A 47 -1.49 11.67 0.18
N CYS A 48 -1.16 11.76 -1.11
CA CYS A 48 -0.55 10.68 -1.86
C CYS A 48 0.92 11.00 -2.16
N ARG A 49 1.81 10.02 -1.97
CA ARG A 49 3.24 10.13 -2.29
C ARG A 49 3.79 8.82 -2.83
N MET A 50 4.93 8.90 -3.51
CA MET A 50 5.66 7.71 -3.94
C MET A 50 6.54 7.24 -2.78
N GLU A 51 6.41 5.97 -2.42
CA GLU A 51 7.20 5.36 -1.35
C GLU A 51 7.85 4.07 -1.82
N THR A 52 9.11 3.88 -1.42
CA THR A 52 9.82 2.61 -1.59
C THR A 52 9.81 1.88 -0.26
N LYS A 53 8.99 0.83 -0.15
CA LYS A 53 8.96 0.01 1.07
C LYS A 53 10.31 -0.67 1.31
N LEU A 54 10.66 -0.88 2.57
CA LEU A 54 11.84 -1.67 2.95
C LEU A 54 11.81 -3.04 2.25
N GLY A 55 12.92 -3.40 1.61
CA GLY A 55 13.03 -4.63 0.80
C GLY A 55 12.43 -4.53 -0.62
N SER A 56 11.85 -3.40 -1.01
CA SER A 56 11.46 -3.10 -2.38
C SER A 56 12.52 -2.23 -3.06
N ARG A 57 12.73 -2.45 -4.36
CA ARG A 57 13.50 -1.52 -5.23
C ARG A 57 12.58 -0.64 -6.08
N PHE A 58 11.28 -0.88 -6.01
CA PHE A 58 10.30 -0.22 -6.86
C PHE A 58 9.46 0.73 -6.01
N PRO A 59 9.44 2.04 -6.34
CA PRO A 59 8.57 2.99 -5.69
C PRO A 59 7.12 2.69 -6.05
N ARG A 60 6.21 2.81 -5.09
CA ARG A 60 4.77 2.65 -5.28
C ARG A 60 4.03 3.86 -4.74
N ARG A 61 2.95 4.24 -5.40
CA ARG A 61 2.04 5.28 -4.89
C ARG A 61 1.32 4.75 -3.67
N ALA A 62 1.38 5.50 -2.57
CA ALA A 62 0.64 5.27 -1.35
C ALA A 62 -0.13 6.53 -0.98
N CYS A 63 -1.33 6.38 -0.45
CA CYS A 63 -2.21 7.48 -0.07
C CYS A 63 -2.68 7.27 1.37
N TYR A 64 -2.59 8.32 2.18
CA TYR A 64 -2.91 8.30 3.60
C TYR A 64 -3.81 9.47 3.96
N ARG A 65 -4.61 9.31 5.01
CA ARG A 65 -5.24 10.46 5.66
C ARG A 65 -4.20 11.23 6.47
N VAL A 66 -4.31 12.55 6.50
CA VAL A 66 -3.41 13.42 7.28
C VAL A 66 -3.48 13.07 8.76
N GLY A 67 -4.68 12.89 9.34
CA GLY A 67 -4.83 12.54 10.75
C GLY A 67 -4.14 11.23 11.12
N TYR A 68 -4.16 10.24 10.22
CA TYR A 68 -3.43 8.98 10.42
C TYR A 68 -1.90 9.19 10.44
N LEU A 69 -1.38 10.07 9.59
CA LEU A 69 0.04 10.41 9.59
C LEU A 69 0.44 11.19 10.85
N GLU A 70 -0.42 12.09 11.33
CA GLU A 70 -0.21 12.85 12.56
C GLU A 70 -0.18 11.90 13.78
N GLU A 71 -1.12 10.95 13.86
CA GLU A 71 -1.13 9.90 14.90
C GLU A 71 0.14 9.04 14.90
N LEU A 72 0.64 8.65 13.72
CA LEU A 72 1.89 7.89 13.60
C LEU A 72 3.11 8.70 14.09
N ASN A 73 3.15 9.99 13.77
CA ASN A 73 4.22 10.88 14.19
C ASN A 73 4.22 11.09 15.72
N ASP A 74 3.03 11.30 16.30
CA ASP A 74 2.86 11.46 17.74
C ASP A 74 3.24 10.20 18.52
N GLN A 75 3.09 9.02 17.91
CA GLN A 75 3.51 7.74 18.48
C GLN A 75 5.04 7.51 18.44
N GLY A 76 5.82 8.48 17.97
CA GLY A 76 7.28 8.39 17.98
C GLY A 76 7.83 7.36 16.99
N GLN A 77 7.04 6.97 15.97
CA GLN A 77 7.62 6.44 14.75
C GLN A 77 8.28 7.61 14.01
N ASP A 78 9.47 7.99 14.50
CA ASP A 78 10.50 8.65 13.72
C ASP A 78 10.69 7.75 12.50
N VAL A 79 9.93 8.05 11.45
CA VAL A 79 10.04 7.42 10.15
C VAL A 79 11.40 7.83 9.65
N VAL A 80 12.41 7.05 10.04
CA VAL A 80 13.73 7.08 9.43
C VAL A 80 13.47 6.80 7.96
N ASP A 81 13.38 7.88 7.20
CA ASP A 81 13.34 7.88 5.76
C ASP A 81 14.70 7.33 5.33
N LEU A 82 14.79 6.00 5.24
CA LEU A 82 15.97 5.27 4.77
C LEU A 82 16.32 5.61 3.31
N MET A 83 15.67 6.62 2.72
CA MET A 83 16.07 7.32 1.49
C MET A 83 17.35 8.16 1.63
N GLN A 84 17.99 8.23 2.80
CA GLN A 84 19.24 8.97 3.00
C GLN A 84 20.51 8.12 2.94
N ILE A 85 20.56 7.08 2.10
CA ILE A 85 21.81 6.35 1.77
C ILE A 85 22.34 6.69 0.36
N ASP A 86 21.67 7.55 -0.41
CA ASP A 86 22.21 8.00 -1.71
C ASP A 86 23.31 9.10 -1.59
N GLY A 87 23.65 9.51 -0.36
CA GLY A 87 24.70 10.50 -0.10
C GLY A 87 25.99 9.96 0.54
N LEU A 88 26.08 8.65 0.83
CA LEU A 88 27.21 8.07 1.59
C LEU A 88 28.14 7.18 0.73
N LEU A 89 28.27 7.49 -0.56
CA LEU A 89 29.25 6.82 -1.44
C LEU A 89 30.05 7.75 -2.36
N ASP A 90 29.87 9.07 -2.29
CA ASP A 90 30.57 10.02 -3.16
C ASP A 90 31.70 10.82 -2.48
N SER A 91 32.12 10.45 -1.27
CA SER A 91 33.30 11.08 -0.63
C SER A 91 34.46 10.11 -0.51
N GLN A 92 35.45 10.34 -1.39
CA GLN A 92 36.84 9.88 -1.31
C GLN A 92 37.19 8.55 -2.02
N LEU A 93 37.03 8.54 -3.34
CA LEU A 93 38.10 8.04 -4.21
C LEU A 93 39.17 9.15 -4.33
N HIS A 94 39.98 9.35 -3.29
CA HIS A 94 41.30 9.96 -3.46
C HIS A 94 42.29 8.82 -3.67
N TYR A 95 42.62 8.57 -4.94
CA TYR A 95 43.82 7.85 -5.33
C TYR A 95 45.02 8.62 -4.77
N GLN A 96 45.84 7.95 -3.96
CA GLN A 96 47.21 8.35 -3.68
C GLN A 96 48.14 7.53 -4.56
#